data_AF-A0A918JWP0-F1
#
_entry.id   AF-A0A918JWP0-F1
#
_cell.length_a   1.000
_cell.length_b   1.000
_cell.length_c   1.000
_cell.angle_alpha   90.00
_cell.angle_beta   90.00
_cell.angle_gamma   90.00
#
_symmetry.space_group_name_H-M   'P 1'
#
loop_
_entity.id
_entity.type
_entity.pdbx_description
1 polymer ?
#
loop_
_entity_poly.entity_id
_entity_poly.type
_entity_poly.pdbx_seq_one_letter_code
_entity_poly.pdbx_strand_id
1 'polypeptide(L)'
;MKYIIKTLFAAILFLICIGYYYKNIGNHVTGDKFVGVGILVSTFILMPVFIYHRWKNKNVKDYMLTEENINKMKNYEKEKESKNP
;
A
#
# COMPACT_ATOMS: atom_id res chain seq x y z
N MET A 1 -7.82 1.86 -12.74
CA MET A 1 -7.01 1.43 -11.57
C MET A 1 -7.40 2.05 -10.23
N LYS A 2 -8.35 3.00 -10.10
CA LYS A 2 -8.66 3.65 -8.81
C LYS A 2 -9.28 2.71 -7.74
N TYR A 3 -9.82 1.56 -8.15
CA TYR A 3 -10.59 0.67 -7.27
C TYR A 3 -9.98 -0.72 -7.06
N ILE A 4 -8.88 -1.06 -7.73
CA ILE A 4 -8.31 -2.43 -7.68
C ILE A 4 -7.91 -2.82 -6.25
N ILE A 5 -7.29 -1.90 -5.52
CA ILE A 5 -6.95 -2.13 -4.11
C ILE A 5 -8.19 -2.13 -3.22
N LYS A 6 -9.19 -1.32 -3.52
CA LYS A 6 -10.47 -1.33 -2.78
C LYS A 6 -11.19 -2.67 -2.94
N THR A 7 -11.24 -3.21 -4.16
CA THR A 7 -11.86 -4.51 -4.44
C THR A 7 -11.06 -5.66 -3.82
N LEU A 8 -9.72 -5.60 -3.85
CA LEU A 8 -8.85 -6.60 -3.22
C LEU A 8 -9.03 -6.60 -1.69
N PHE A 9 -9.08 -5.42 -1.07
CA PHE A 9 -9.30 -5.28 0.37
C PHE A 9 -10.67 -5.79 0.80
N ALA A 10 -11.72 -5.48 0.02
CA ALA A 10 -13.06 -6.02 0.27
C ALA A 10 -13.11 -7.56 0.17
N ALA A 11 -12.41 -8.15 -0.80
CA ALA A 11 -12.32 -9.61 -0.93
C ALA A 11 -11.65 -10.28 0.28
N ILE A 12 -10.60 -9.66 0.84
CA ILE A 12 -9.91 -10.16 2.04
C ILE A 12 -10.83 -10.08 3.27
N LEU A 13 -11.59 -8.99 3.43
CA LEU A 13 -12.59 -8.87 4.49
C LEU A 13 -13.65 -9.98 4.39
N PHE A 14 -14.13 -10.25 3.17
CA PHE A 14 -15.05 -11.37 2.93
C PHE A 14 -14.44 -12.72 3.32
N LEU A 15 -13.18 -12.97 2.98
CA LEU A 15 -12.49 -14.22 3.32
C LEU A 15 -12.39 -14.41 4.85
N ILE A 16 -12.09 -13.34 5.58
CA ILE A 16 -12.02 -13.34 7.05
C ILE A 16 -13.41 -13.59 7.64
N CYS A 17 -14.45 -12.92 7.13
CA CYS A 17 -15.83 -13.15 7.55
C CYS A 17 -16.27 -14.61 7.36
N ILE A 18 -15.94 -15.22 6.22
CA ILE A 18 -16.21 -16.65 5.94
C ILE A 18 -15.44 -17.55 6.92
N GLY A 19 -14.16 -17.26 7.18
CA GLY A 19 -13.36 -18.00 8.15
C GLY A 19 -13.97 -17.97 9.57
N TYR A 20 -14.45 -16.80 10.00
CA TYR A 20 -15.15 -16.65 11.28
C TYR A 20 -16.52 -17.36 11.30
N TYR A 21 -17.24 -17.36 10.18
CA TYR A 21 -18.50 -18.10 10.04
C TYR A 21 -18.29 -19.61 10.22
N TYR A 22 -17.26 -20.18 9.59
CA TYR A 22 -16.90 -21.60 9.79
C TYR A 22 -16.45 -21.90 11.22
N LYS A 23 -15.74 -20.96 11.86
CA LYS A 23 -15.37 -21.08 13.27
C LYS A 23 -16.60 -21.13 14.18
N ASN A 24 -17.67 -20.40 13.83
CA ASN A 24 -18.91 -20.36 14.61
C ASN A 24 -19.77 -21.63 14.46
N ILE A 25 -19.64 -22.37 13.36
CA ILE A 25 -20.37 -23.64 13.11
C ILE A 25 -19.71 -24.84 13.85
N GLY A 26 -18.62 -24.63 14.58
CA GLY A 26 -17.92 -25.66 15.35
C GLY A 26 -16.74 -26.33 14.62
N ASN A 27 -16.49 -25.95 13.37
CA ASN A 27 -15.33 -26.40 12.59
C ASN A 27 -14.14 -25.44 12.76
N HIS A 28 -13.63 -25.33 13.99
CA HIS A 28 -12.54 -24.42 14.37
C HIS A 28 -11.27 -24.62 13.52
N VAL A 29 -10.86 -25.87 13.26
CA VAL A 29 -9.66 -26.20 12.49
C VAL A 29 -9.71 -25.64 11.07
N THR A 30 -10.87 -25.74 10.43
CA THR A 30 -11.08 -25.24 9.08
C THR A 30 -11.18 -23.72 9.08
N GLY A 31 -11.89 -23.13 10.03
CA GLY A 31 -12.00 -21.68 10.19
C GLY A 31 -10.65 -21.00 10.39
N ASP A 32 -9.81 -21.54 11.28
CA ASP A 32 -8.49 -20.98 11.57
C ASP A 32 -7.54 -21.09 10.36
N LYS A 33 -7.63 -22.18 9.57
CA LYS A 33 -6.90 -22.28 8.29
C LYS A 33 -7.32 -21.19 7.31
N PHE A 34 -8.61 -20.94 7.13
CA PHE A 34 -9.09 -19.89 6.22
C PHE A 34 -8.67 -18.50 6.68
N VAL A 35 -8.73 -18.22 7.99
CA VAL A 35 -8.25 -16.94 8.54
C VAL A 35 -6.75 -16.78 8.35
N GLY A 36 -5.97 -17.82 8.67
CA GLY A 36 -4.52 -17.82 8.49
C GLY A 36 -4.09 -17.62 7.04
N VAL A 37 -4.72 -18.35 6.11
CA VAL A 37 -4.48 -18.18 4.66
C VAL A 37 -4.90 -16.79 4.19
N GLY A 38 -6.03 -16.26 4.68
CA GLY A 38 -6.47 -14.91 4.36
C GLY A 38 -5.49 -13.83 4.79
N ILE A 39 -4.91 -13.97 5.99
CA ILE A 39 -3.87 -13.07 6.50
C ILE A 39 -2.59 -13.21 5.68
N LEU A 40 -2.17 -14.44 5.36
CA LEU A 40 -0.96 -14.70 4.58
C LEU A 40 -1.07 -14.10 3.17
N VAL A 41 -2.22 -14.30 2.51
CA VAL A 41 -2.54 -13.69 1.22
C VAL A 41 -2.57 -12.17 1.31
N SER A 42 -3.14 -11.59 2.36
CA SER A 42 -3.13 -10.14 2.57
C SER A 42 -1.70 -9.60 2.68
N THR A 43 -0.85 -10.24 3.48
CA THR A 43 0.53 -9.78 3.66
C THR A 43 1.36 -9.96 2.38
N PHE A 44 1.27 -11.11 1.71
CA PHE A 44 2.10 -11.40 0.54
C PHE A 44 1.58 -10.83 -0.78
N ILE A 45 0.28 -10.59 -0.92
CA ILE A 45 -0.30 -10.10 -2.17
C ILE A 45 -0.75 -8.65 -2.01
N LEU A 46 -1.54 -8.34 -0.97
CA LEU A 46 -2.07 -6.98 -0.81
C LEU A 46 -0.94 -5.97 -0.54
N MET A 47 0.09 -6.31 0.25
CA MET A 47 1.22 -5.40 0.49
C MET A 47 2.01 -5.03 -0.78
N PRO A 48 2.55 -5.96 -1.59
CA PRO A 48 3.29 -5.60 -2.79
C PRO A 48 2.41 -4.93 -3.85
N VAL A 49 1.16 -5.38 -4.01
CA VAL A 49 0.21 -4.75 -4.94
C VAL A 49 -0.09 -3.31 -4.49
N PHE A 50 -0.21 -3.07 -3.19
CA PHE A 50 -0.40 -1.74 -2.63
C PHE A 50 0.79 -0.81 -2.92
N ILE A 51 2.02 -1.29 -2.70
CA ILE A 51 3.24 -0.53 -2.98
C ILE A 51 3.32 -0.20 -4.48
N TYR A 52 3.12 -1.17 -5.35
CA TYR A 52 3.16 -0.97 -6.81
C TYR A 52 2.12 0.06 -7.28
N HIS A 53 0.90 -0.03 -6.77
CA HIS A 53 -0.15 0.93 -7.12
C HIS A 53 0.18 2.34 -6.62
N ARG A 54 0.72 2.47 -5.41
CA ARG A 54 1.10 3.76 -4.82
C ARG A 54 2.26 4.40 -5.57
N TRP A 55 3.20 3.60 -6.05
CA TRP A 55 4.39 4.07 -6.77
C TRP A 55 4.20 4.27 -8.27
N LYS A 56 3.06 3.84 -8.85
CA LYS A 56 2.79 3.93 -10.29
C LYS A 56 2.97 5.34 -10.91
N ASN A 57 2.75 6.41 -10.15
CA ASN A 57 2.87 7.80 -10.62
C ASN A 57 4.02 8.59 -9.98
N LYS A 58 4.93 7.93 -9.24
CA LYS A 58 6.04 8.61 -8.58
C LYS A 58 7.36 8.10 -9.13
N ASN A 59 8.16 9.02 -9.70
CA ASN A 59 9.51 8.69 -10.12
C ASN A 59 10.40 8.61 -8.88
N VAL A 60 10.98 7.44 -8.62
CA VAL A 60 11.83 7.21 -7.44
C VAL A 60 13.02 8.18 -7.44
N LYS A 61 13.50 8.53 -8.64
CA LYS A 61 14.61 9.46 -8.86
C LYS A 61 14.34 10.87 -8.37
N ASP A 62 13.10 11.34 -8.40
CA ASP A 62 12.72 12.67 -7.90
C ASP A 62 12.80 12.76 -6.36
N TYR A 63 12.89 11.61 -5.68
CA TYR A 63 13.01 11.50 -4.23
C TYR A 63 14.42 11.11 -3.77
N MET A 64 15.37 10.91 -4.69
CA MET A 64 16.77 10.64 -4.36
C MET A 64 17.55 11.95 -4.21
N LEU A 65 18.48 11.99 -3.24
CA LEU A 65 19.43 13.09 -3.05
C LEU A 65 20.53 13.04 -4.11
N THR A 66 20.16 13.27 -5.37
CA THR A 66 21.10 13.48 -6.46
C THR A 66 21.57 14.94 -6.46
N GLU A 67 22.77 15.19 -6.99
CA GLU A 67 23.31 16.56 -7.09
C GLU A 67 22.35 17.48 -7.86
N GLU A 68 21.66 16.97 -8.88
CA GLU A 68 20.65 17.71 -9.65
C GLU A 68 19.45 18.15 -8.77
N ASN A 69 18.94 17.24 -7.92
CA ASN A 69 17.82 17.53 -7.03
C ASN A 69 18.22 18.49 -5.90
N ILE A 70 19.44 18.35 -5.36
CA ILE A 70 20.00 19.26 -4.36
C ILE A 70 20.17 20.66 -4.95
N ASN A 71 20.67 20.76 -6.18
CA ASN A 71 20.81 22.05 -6.86
C ASN A 71 19.45 22.68 -7.18
N LYS A 72 18.44 21.90 -7.58
CA LYS A 72 17.04 22.37 -7.70
C LYS A 72 16.51 22.95 -6.38
N MET A 73 16.73 22.28 -5.25
CA MET A 73 16.30 22.77 -3.93
C MET A 73 17.00 24.09 -3.56
N LYS A 74 18.32 24.18 -3.73
CA LYS A 74 19.09 25.41 -3.47
C LYS A 74 18.66 26.59 -4.34
N ASN A 75 18.37 26.33 -5.62
CA ASN A 75 17.92 27.38 -6.54
C ASN A 75 16.51 27.87 -6.19
N TYR A 76 15.63 26.96 -5.75
CA TYR A 76 14.29 27.32 -5.26
C TYR A 76 14.34 28.19 -4.00
N GLU A 77 15.26 27.91 -3.06
CA GLU A 77 15.46 28.74 -1.87
C GLU A 77 15.93 30.16 -2.23
N LYS A 78 16.93 30.28 -3.13
CA LYS A 78 17.44 31.57 -3.60
C LYS A 78 16.39 32.42 -4.33
N GLU A 79 15.54 31.78 -5.14
CA GLU A 79 14.46 32.47 -5.86
C GLU A 79 13.34 32.92 -4.90
N LYS A 80 13.15 32.21 -3.79
CA LYS A 80 12.19 32.56 -2.75
C LYS A 80 12.68 33.73 -1.89
N GLU A 81 13.97 33.78 -1.55
CA GLU A 81 14.58 34.92 -0.87
C GLU A 81 14.58 36.17 -1.75
N SER A 82 14.86 36.06 -3.06
CA SER A 82 14.86 37.22 -3.95
C SER A 82 13.47 37.81 -4.23
N LYS A 83 12.41 37.00 -4.10
CA LYS A 83 11.01 37.42 -4.27
C LYS A 83 10.35 37.94 -2.99
N ASN A 84 11.01 37.82 -1.84
CA ASN A 84 10.49 38.23 -0.54
C ASN A 84 11.52 39.17 0.13
N PRO A 85 11.60 40.44 -0.33
CA PRO A 85 12.58 41.42 0.16
C PRO A 85 12.38 41.79 1.63
#